data_AF-A0A401NX96-F1
#
_entry.id   AF-A0A401NX96-F1
#
_cell.length_a   1.000
_cell.length_b   1.000
_cell.length_c   1.000
_cell.angle_alpha   90.00
_cell.angle_beta   90.00
_cell.angle_gamma   90.00
#
_symmetry.space_group_name_H-M   'P 1'
#
loop_
_entity.id
_entity.type
_entity.pdbx_description
1 polymer ?
#
loop_
_entity_poly.entity_id
_entity_poly.type
_entity_poly.pdbx_seq_one_letter_code
_entity_poly.pdbx_strand_id
1 'polypeptide(L)'
;MGNVAKPRPGIPCVATCTGTNQLNYQKGFRYTYKYTTATNSFLQGSSHESSGVAIECLVNIDVLDKCHHMLTLKNTQIKGSMSNEVELLPGQEKLRSSLEKHPLQFSFQDGIIPEICPSDSEETWALNIKRGILSVLQDSYTVNKQKTVEEVDISGKCLSTYKVQGSLLVKFKNLNDCSLRSMAVTSLQSVALPNSASHQQILDSQLECTQSYKGGIIEMATCNESNVFRPFSKEGKGAKTEIVTTLKLLKMEEASPMPRVEQKTSQHSTLLFERESGKGKKTRYSSAEQVTDAVRQLCLTKGMTFESADLFMSLVFDLRGLSLGALRDLWQRALFKCRDNW
;
A
#
# COMPACT_ATOMS: atom_id res chain seq x y z
N MET A 1 -12.13 -22.61 46.99
CA MET A 1 -12.23 -23.01 45.57
C MET A 1 -12.62 -21.78 44.77
N GLY A 2 -11.63 -21.09 44.18
CA GLY A 2 -11.88 -19.89 43.39
C GLY A 2 -12.29 -20.26 41.97
N ASN A 3 -13.46 -19.77 41.53
CA ASN A 3 -13.93 -19.93 40.17
C ASN A 3 -12.95 -19.27 39.18
N VAL A 4 -12.21 -20.09 38.44
CA VAL A 4 -11.42 -19.66 37.29
C VAL A 4 -12.42 -19.26 36.20
N ALA A 5 -12.50 -17.95 35.93
CA ALA A 5 -13.28 -17.42 34.83
C ALA A 5 -12.81 -18.06 33.52
N LYS A 6 -13.71 -18.79 32.83
CA LYS A 6 -13.44 -19.30 31.48
C LYS A 6 -13.07 -18.12 30.57
N PRO A 7 -11.99 -18.20 29.79
CA PRO A 7 -11.66 -17.16 28.82
C PRO A 7 -12.83 -17.01 27.85
N ARG A 8 -13.24 -15.76 27.59
CA ARG A 8 -14.27 -15.46 26.59
C ARG A 8 -13.82 -16.04 25.23
N PRO A 9 -14.67 -16.78 24.51
CA PRO A 9 -14.29 -17.28 23.19
C PRO A 9 -13.94 -16.10 22.28
N GLY A 10 -12.77 -16.17 21.64
CA GLY A 10 -12.33 -15.16 20.69
C GLY A 10 -13.28 -15.08 19.50
N ILE A 11 -13.41 -13.90 18.91
CA ILE A 11 -14.24 -13.69 17.72
C ILE A 11 -13.61 -14.46 16.55
N PRO A 12 -14.37 -15.32 15.84
CA PRO A 12 -13.85 -16.04 14.68
C PRO A 12 -13.56 -15.06 13.53
N CYS A 13 -12.44 -15.26 12.84
CA CYS A 13 -12.00 -14.39 11.75
C CYS A 13 -13.05 -14.23 10.63
N VAL A 14 -13.78 -15.30 10.32
CA VAL A 14 -14.89 -15.27 9.35
C VAL A 14 -16.19 -15.29 10.12
N ALA A 15 -16.83 -14.13 10.25
CA ALA A 15 -18.12 -14.00 10.95
C ALA A 15 -19.31 -14.40 10.06
N THR A 16 -19.20 -14.18 8.75
CA THR A 16 -20.25 -14.48 7.77
C THR A 16 -19.66 -15.19 6.55
N CYS A 17 -20.40 -16.15 6.00
CA CYS A 17 -20.02 -16.86 4.77
C CYS A 17 -21.25 -17.00 3.88
N THR A 18 -21.41 -16.06 2.97
CA THR A 18 -22.50 -16.04 1.97
C THR A 18 -22.06 -16.57 0.61
N GLY A 19 -20.77 -16.87 0.46
CA GLY A 19 -20.20 -17.42 -0.77
C GLY A 19 -20.91 -18.68 -1.24
N THR A 20 -21.15 -18.76 -2.52
CA THR A 20 -21.78 -19.88 -3.23
C THR A 20 -20.76 -20.87 -3.80
N ASN A 21 -19.46 -20.63 -3.59
CA ASN A 21 -18.32 -21.38 -4.13
C ASN A 21 -18.26 -21.37 -5.66
N GLN A 22 -18.52 -20.22 -6.27
CA GLN A 22 -18.39 -20.07 -7.72
C GLN A 22 -16.93 -20.18 -8.17
N LEU A 23 -16.00 -19.75 -7.31
CA LEU A 23 -14.59 -20.01 -7.48
C LEU A 23 -14.24 -21.35 -6.83
N ASN A 24 -13.55 -22.21 -7.57
CA ASN A 24 -13.40 -23.63 -7.26
C ASN A 24 -12.22 -23.91 -6.31
N TYR A 25 -12.08 -23.07 -5.27
CA TYR A 25 -11.07 -23.24 -4.24
C TYR A 25 -11.47 -24.38 -3.29
N GLN A 26 -10.64 -25.42 -3.23
CA GLN A 26 -10.96 -26.66 -2.51
C GLN A 26 -10.41 -26.62 -1.08
N LYS A 27 -11.27 -26.95 -0.10
CA LYS A 27 -10.88 -27.08 1.30
C LYS A 27 -9.73 -28.08 1.45
N GLY A 28 -8.73 -27.72 2.24
CA GLY A 28 -7.56 -28.56 2.47
C GLY A 28 -6.53 -28.51 1.35
N PHE A 29 -6.67 -27.63 0.35
CA PHE A 29 -5.65 -27.40 -0.67
C PHE A 29 -4.88 -26.10 -0.43
N ARG A 30 -3.63 -26.11 -0.88
CA ARG A 30 -2.74 -24.96 -0.98
C ARG A 30 -2.55 -24.57 -2.44
N TYR A 31 -2.74 -23.28 -2.71
CA TYR A 31 -2.50 -22.67 -4.01
C TYR A 31 -1.26 -21.79 -3.90
N THR A 32 -0.19 -22.17 -4.61
CA THR A 32 1.06 -21.41 -4.61
C THR A 32 1.12 -20.53 -5.84
N TYR A 33 1.20 -19.23 -5.64
CA TYR A 33 1.35 -18.22 -6.69
C TYR A 33 2.74 -17.60 -6.67
N LYS A 34 3.28 -17.30 -7.85
CA LYS A 34 4.38 -16.35 -8.00
C LYS A 34 3.79 -14.95 -8.07
N TYR A 35 4.20 -14.09 -7.14
CA TYR A 35 3.83 -12.68 -7.11
C TYR A 35 5.06 -11.83 -7.44
N THR A 36 4.89 -10.91 -8.39
CA THR A 36 5.89 -9.89 -8.72
C THR A 36 5.21 -8.55 -8.85
N THR A 37 5.73 -7.51 -8.22
CA THR A 37 5.31 -6.13 -8.45
C THR A 37 6.54 -5.26 -8.65
N ALA A 38 6.49 -4.35 -9.61
CA ALA A 38 7.55 -3.39 -9.87
C ALA A 38 6.93 -2.00 -10.04
N THR A 39 7.40 -1.06 -9.23
CA THR A 39 7.06 0.35 -9.31
C THR A 39 8.24 1.09 -9.90
N ASN A 40 8.04 1.84 -10.97
CA ASN A 40 9.06 2.69 -11.58
C ASN A 40 8.54 4.12 -11.66
N SER A 41 9.32 5.08 -11.20
CA SER A 41 9.02 6.52 -11.26
C SER A 41 10.06 7.24 -12.11
N PHE A 42 9.61 8.09 -13.02
CA PHE A 42 10.47 8.83 -13.94
C PHE A 42 9.84 10.16 -14.35
N LEU A 43 10.68 11.08 -14.83
CA LEU A 43 10.23 12.35 -15.41
C LEU A 43 9.83 12.13 -16.87
N GLN A 44 8.67 12.67 -17.27
CA GLN A 44 8.18 12.54 -18.64
C GLN A 44 9.15 13.25 -19.59
N GLY A 45 9.62 12.57 -20.63
CA GLY A 45 10.58 13.13 -21.58
C GLY A 45 12.06 13.00 -21.19
N SER A 46 12.37 12.22 -20.15
CA SER A 46 13.70 11.68 -19.86
C SER A 46 13.55 10.30 -19.21
N SER A 47 13.54 9.24 -20.02
CA SER A 47 13.40 7.85 -19.54
C SER A 47 14.71 7.25 -18.98
N HIS A 48 15.83 7.98 -19.07
CA HIS A 48 17.15 7.49 -18.72
C HIS A 48 17.43 7.48 -17.22
N GLU A 49 16.71 8.29 -16.43
CA GLU A 49 16.81 8.31 -14.97
C GLU A 49 15.45 7.91 -14.38
N SER A 50 15.39 6.67 -13.89
CA SER A 50 14.22 6.13 -13.20
C SER A 50 14.63 5.54 -11.87
N SER A 51 13.75 5.66 -10.89
CA SER A 51 13.87 5.02 -9.59
C SER A 51 12.72 4.06 -9.42
N GLY A 52 13.00 2.86 -8.91
CA GLY A 52 11.98 1.86 -8.71
C GLY A 52 12.23 0.94 -7.53
N VAL A 53 11.17 0.22 -7.20
CA VAL A 53 11.16 -0.82 -6.18
C VAL A 53 10.42 -2.00 -6.75
N ALA A 54 10.99 -3.19 -6.62
CA ALA A 54 10.39 -4.44 -7.03
C ALA A 54 10.29 -5.40 -5.84
N ILE A 55 9.16 -6.10 -5.75
CA ILE A 55 8.94 -7.17 -4.78
C ILE A 55 8.66 -8.45 -5.55
N GLU A 56 9.36 -9.51 -5.19
CA GLU A 56 9.14 -10.86 -5.72
C GLU A 56 8.96 -11.83 -4.54
N CYS A 57 7.89 -12.61 -4.54
CA CYS A 57 7.65 -13.62 -3.51
C CYS A 57 6.75 -14.76 -3.99
N LEU A 58 6.72 -15.82 -3.20
CA LEU A 58 5.73 -16.89 -3.30
C LEU A 58 4.59 -16.60 -2.32
N VAL A 59 3.37 -16.57 -2.84
CA VAL A 59 2.14 -16.40 -2.07
C VAL A 59 1.45 -17.74 -1.98
N ASN A 60 1.33 -18.31 -0.78
CA ASN A 60 0.51 -19.49 -0.56
C ASN A 60 -0.85 -19.06 -0.03
N ILE A 61 -1.90 -19.53 -0.68
CA ILE A 61 -3.27 -19.43 -0.20
C ILE A 61 -3.72 -20.82 0.23
N ASP A 62 -3.89 -21.01 1.54
CA ASP A 62 -4.40 -22.24 2.13
C ASP A 62 -5.91 -22.08 2.38
N VAL A 63 -6.71 -23.03 1.89
CA VAL A 63 -8.17 -23.02 2.06
C VAL A 63 -8.52 -23.80 3.33
N LEU A 64 -8.79 -23.08 4.41
CA LEU A 64 -9.09 -23.67 5.72
C LEU A 64 -10.54 -24.14 5.80
N ASP A 65 -11.46 -23.34 5.26
CA ASP A 65 -12.87 -23.68 5.11
C ASP A 65 -13.51 -22.91 3.94
N LYS A 66 -14.81 -23.13 3.70
CA LYS A 66 -15.56 -22.59 2.54
C LYS A 66 -15.26 -21.13 2.18
N CYS A 67 -15.30 -20.24 3.17
CA CYS A 67 -14.97 -18.82 3.00
C CYS A 67 -13.71 -18.41 3.78
N HIS A 68 -12.98 -19.35 4.37
CA HIS A 68 -11.90 -19.06 5.31
C HIS A 68 -10.57 -19.47 4.71
N HIS A 69 -9.75 -18.46 4.41
CA HIS A 69 -8.48 -18.64 3.74
C HIS A 69 -7.35 -18.06 4.59
N MET A 70 -6.14 -18.51 4.31
CA MET A 70 -4.93 -18.00 4.94
C MET A 70 -3.85 -17.73 3.89
N LEU A 71 -3.29 -16.52 3.95
CA LEU A 71 -2.17 -16.08 3.12
C LEU A 71 -0.87 -16.23 3.90
N THR A 72 0.12 -16.88 3.30
CA THR A 72 1.51 -16.87 3.77
C THR A 72 2.46 -16.47 2.64
N LEU A 73 3.45 -15.65 2.98
CA LEU A 73 4.50 -15.25 2.06
C LEU A 73 5.75 -16.11 2.30
N LYS A 74 6.46 -16.46 1.22
CA LYS A 74 7.74 -17.16 1.27
C LYS A 74 8.68 -16.62 0.19
N ASN A 75 9.97 -16.74 0.44
CA ASN A 75 11.02 -16.36 -0.51
C ASN A 75 10.90 -14.92 -1.02
N THR A 76 10.60 -14.02 -0.09
CA THR A 76 10.35 -12.61 -0.37
C THR A 76 11.66 -11.86 -0.59
N GLN A 77 11.75 -11.20 -1.74
CA GLN A 77 12.86 -10.36 -2.15
C GLN A 77 12.36 -8.96 -2.45
N ILE A 78 13.03 -7.94 -1.91
CA ILE A 78 12.76 -6.55 -2.22
C ILE A 78 14.02 -5.97 -2.86
N LYS A 79 13.86 -5.46 -4.07
CA LYS A 79 14.93 -4.93 -4.90
C LYS A 79 14.66 -3.44 -5.15
N GLY A 80 15.68 -2.61 -4.98
CA GLY A 80 15.67 -1.25 -5.49
C GLY A 80 16.18 -1.25 -6.93
N SER A 81 15.68 -0.34 -7.74
CA SER A 81 16.26 -0.04 -9.04
C SER A 81 16.56 1.45 -9.17
N MET A 82 17.75 1.78 -9.67
CA MET A 82 18.15 3.15 -10.02
C MET A 82 18.81 3.10 -11.39
N SER A 83 18.27 3.82 -12.37
CA SER A 83 18.87 3.98 -13.70
C SER A 83 19.31 2.65 -14.35
N ASN A 84 18.49 1.61 -14.21
CA ASN A 84 18.65 0.22 -14.68
C ASN A 84 19.57 -0.71 -13.85
N GLU A 85 20.23 -0.20 -12.80
CA GLU A 85 20.92 -1.05 -11.83
C GLU A 85 19.90 -1.59 -10.83
N VAL A 86 19.91 -2.92 -10.62
CA VAL A 86 18.99 -3.60 -9.69
C VAL A 86 19.79 -4.13 -8.53
N GLU A 87 19.49 -3.65 -7.33
CA GLU A 87 20.18 -4.03 -6.10
C GLU A 87 19.21 -4.50 -5.02
N LEU A 88 19.65 -5.41 -4.17
CA LEU A 88 18.89 -5.78 -2.98
C LEU A 88 18.92 -4.62 -1.98
N LEU A 89 17.78 -4.31 -1.37
CA LEU A 89 17.73 -3.22 -0.39
C LEU A 89 18.54 -3.57 0.87
N PRO A 90 19.22 -2.58 1.48
CA PRO A 90 19.83 -2.76 2.80
C PRO A 90 18.82 -3.28 3.83
N GLY A 91 19.23 -4.28 4.62
CA GLY A 91 18.34 -4.88 5.63
C GLY A 91 17.30 -5.85 5.06
N GLN A 92 17.52 -6.40 3.86
CA GLN A 92 16.64 -7.36 3.19
C GLN A 92 16.15 -8.50 4.10
N GLU A 93 17.02 -9.06 4.96
CA GLU A 93 16.63 -10.16 5.84
C GLU A 93 15.58 -9.75 6.87
N LYS A 94 15.70 -8.53 7.42
CA LYS A 94 14.71 -7.98 8.34
C LYS A 94 13.39 -7.71 7.63
N LEU A 95 13.44 -7.12 6.43
CA LEU A 95 12.24 -6.86 5.62
C LEU A 95 11.52 -8.16 5.25
N ARG A 96 12.27 -9.16 4.79
CA ARG A 96 11.77 -10.50 4.51
C ARG A 96 11.13 -11.10 5.75
N SER A 97 11.84 -11.11 6.87
CA SER A 97 11.36 -11.65 8.14
C SER A 97 10.04 -11.00 8.55
N SER A 98 9.91 -9.67 8.47
CA SER A 98 8.65 -8.99 8.78
C SER A 98 7.48 -9.43 7.90
N LEU A 99 7.69 -9.58 6.58
CA LEU A 99 6.64 -10.01 5.65
C LEU A 99 6.24 -11.48 5.83
N GLU A 100 7.19 -12.36 6.11
CA GLU A 100 6.97 -13.81 6.19
C GLU A 100 6.53 -14.30 7.59
N LYS A 101 6.73 -13.48 8.63
CA LYS A 101 6.54 -13.91 10.03
C LYS A 101 5.10 -14.29 10.40
N HIS A 102 4.11 -13.49 10.03
CA HIS A 102 2.73 -13.74 10.45
C HIS A 102 1.84 -14.13 9.26
N PRO A 103 1.13 -15.27 9.34
CA PRO A 103 0.07 -15.58 8.38
C PRO A 103 -1.08 -14.57 8.50
N LEU A 104 -1.72 -14.26 7.36
CA LEU A 104 -2.90 -13.41 7.33
C LEU A 104 -4.13 -14.25 7.00
N GLN A 105 -5.04 -14.38 7.95
CA GLN A 105 -6.35 -15.00 7.69
C GLN A 105 -7.29 -13.98 7.05
N PHE A 106 -8.16 -14.43 6.16
CA PHE A 106 -9.14 -13.58 5.51
C PHE A 106 -10.39 -14.35 5.10
N SER A 107 -11.50 -13.62 4.99
CA SER A 107 -12.72 -14.12 4.38
C SER A 107 -12.63 -13.98 2.86
N PHE A 108 -12.94 -15.04 2.12
CA PHE A 108 -13.04 -15.02 0.66
C PHE A 108 -14.39 -15.55 0.22
N GLN A 109 -15.20 -14.72 -0.44
CA GLN A 109 -16.58 -15.04 -0.80
C GLN A 109 -16.77 -14.76 -2.30
N ASP A 110 -16.63 -15.81 -3.13
CA ASP A 110 -16.82 -15.73 -4.59
C ASP A 110 -16.04 -14.59 -5.28
N GLY A 111 -14.79 -14.37 -4.86
CA GLY A 111 -13.93 -13.31 -5.40
C GLY A 111 -13.84 -12.07 -4.53
N ILE A 112 -14.73 -11.90 -3.56
CA ILE A 112 -14.76 -10.72 -2.67
C ILE A 112 -14.05 -11.03 -1.36
N ILE A 113 -13.24 -10.07 -0.86
CA ILE A 113 -12.52 -10.16 0.42
C ILE A 113 -13.04 -9.08 1.36
N PRO A 114 -14.14 -9.34 2.09
CA PRO A 114 -14.76 -8.33 2.94
C PRO A 114 -13.96 -8.05 4.22
N GLU A 115 -13.29 -9.08 4.76
CA GLU A 115 -12.64 -9.03 6.07
C GLU A 115 -11.29 -9.74 6.04
N ILE A 116 -10.33 -9.16 6.76
CA ILE A 116 -9.02 -9.74 7.05
C ILE A 116 -8.77 -9.71 8.56
N CYS A 117 -7.93 -10.62 9.03
CA CYS A 117 -7.65 -10.80 10.45
C CYS A 117 -6.14 -10.83 10.69
N PRO A 118 -5.47 -9.66 10.69
CA PRO A 118 -4.06 -9.55 11.03
C PRO A 118 -3.74 -10.00 12.46
N SER A 119 -2.47 -10.36 12.66
CA SER A 119 -1.88 -10.50 14.00
C SER A 119 -1.70 -9.12 14.61
N ASP A 120 -1.96 -8.97 15.92
CA ASP A 120 -1.72 -7.71 16.66
C ASP A 120 -0.26 -7.24 16.60
N SER A 121 0.67 -8.17 16.37
CA SER A 121 2.11 -7.95 16.24
C SER A 121 2.60 -7.72 14.81
N GLU A 122 1.69 -7.68 13.83
CA GLU A 122 2.04 -7.42 12.43
C GLU A 122 2.37 -5.93 12.22
N GLU A 123 3.48 -5.63 11.54
CA GLU A 123 3.81 -4.26 11.18
C GLU A 123 2.86 -3.73 10.09
N THR A 124 2.34 -2.52 10.24
CA THR A 124 1.35 -1.93 9.32
C THR A 124 1.82 -1.92 7.86
N TRP A 125 3.10 -1.61 7.60
CA TRP A 125 3.65 -1.64 6.24
C TRP A 125 3.62 -3.05 5.62
N ALA A 126 3.95 -4.08 6.40
CA ALA A 126 3.93 -5.48 5.95
C ALA A 126 2.50 -5.93 5.67
N LEU A 127 1.55 -5.53 6.53
CA LEU A 127 0.13 -5.75 6.33
C LEU A 127 -0.38 -5.09 5.04
N ASN A 128 0.05 -3.86 4.72
CA ASN A 128 -0.35 -3.18 3.49
C ASN A 128 0.15 -3.88 2.23
N ILE A 129 1.34 -4.51 2.25
CA ILE A 129 1.81 -5.36 1.14
C ILE A 129 0.88 -6.57 0.98
N LYS A 130 0.50 -7.23 2.08
CA LYS A 130 -0.45 -8.36 2.05
C LYS A 130 -1.83 -7.93 1.54
N ARG A 131 -2.33 -6.76 1.98
CA ARG A 131 -3.57 -6.16 1.45
C ARG A 131 -3.47 -5.89 -0.05
N GLY A 132 -2.32 -5.42 -0.55
CA GLY A 132 -2.06 -5.25 -1.98
C GLY A 132 -2.14 -6.55 -2.77
N ILE A 133 -1.53 -7.63 -2.26
CA ILE A 133 -1.62 -8.97 -2.86
C ILE A 133 -3.07 -9.46 -2.90
N LEU A 134 -3.80 -9.32 -1.79
CA LEU A 134 -5.23 -9.69 -1.72
C LEU A 134 -6.09 -8.83 -2.65
N SER A 135 -5.73 -7.57 -2.89
CA SER A 135 -6.45 -6.69 -3.83
C SER A 135 -6.34 -7.15 -5.29
N VAL A 136 -5.25 -7.84 -5.66
CA VAL A 136 -5.08 -8.48 -6.98
C VAL A 136 -5.92 -9.76 -7.09
N LEU A 137 -6.08 -10.49 -5.98
CA LEU A 137 -6.96 -11.66 -5.90
C LEU A 137 -8.45 -11.28 -5.89
N GLN A 138 -8.79 -10.08 -5.42
CA GLN A 138 -10.16 -9.62 -5.35
C GLN A 138 -10.73 -9.39 -6.76
N ASP A 139 -11.88 -10.01 -7.02
CA ASP A 139 -12.56 -9.97 -8.30
C ASP A 139 -14.09 -10.06 -8.16
N SER A 140 -14.80 -9.74 -9.25
CA SER A 140 -16.21 -9.99 -9.45
C SER A 140 -16.42 -11.02 -10.56
N TYR A 141 -15.96 -12.26 -10.35
CA TYR A 141 -16.00 -13.39 -11.30
C TYR A 141 -17.40 -13.67 -11.90
N THR A 142 -18.46 -13.29 -11.20
CA THR A 142 -19.87 -13.47 -11.58
C THR A 142 -20.34 -12.60 -12.76
N VAL A 143 -19.43 -11.84 -13.39
CA VAL A 143 -19.75 -10.81 -14.36
C VAL A 143 -19.71 -11.38 -15.78
N ASN A 144 -20.90 -11.64 -16.32
CA ASN A 144 -21.07 -12.22 -17.66
C ASN A 144 -21.19 -11.15 -18.77
N LYS A 145 -21.37 -9.89 -18.36
CA LYS A 145 -21.55 -8.69 -19.20
C LYS A 145 -20.89 -7.50 -18.51
N GLN A 146 -20.64 -6.40 -19.20
CA GLN A 146 -20.04 -5.23 -18.54
C GLN A 146 -20.85 -4.80 -17.30
N LYS A 147 -20.19 -4.68 -16.15
CA LYS A 147 -20.81 -4.30 -14.87
C LYS A 147 -19.89 -3.37 -14.10
N THR A 148 -20.47 -2.36 -13.48
CA THR A 148 -19.76 -1.49 -12.52
C THR A 148 -20.14 -1.89 -11.11
N VAL A 149 -19.15 -2.15 -10.27
CA VAL A 149 -19.34 -2.53 -8.86
C VAL A 149 -18.50 -1.66 -7.95
N GLU A 150 -19.04 -1.35 -6.78
CA GLU A 150 -18.28 -0.69 -5.72
C GLU A 150 -17.39 -1.72 -5.03
N GLU A 151 -16.10 -1.41 -4.89
CA GLU A 151 -15.11 -2.27 -4.25
C GLU A 151 -14.33 -1.53 -3.19
N VAL A 152 -13.97 -2.28 -2.14
CA VAL A 152 -13.04 -1.83 -1.10
C VAL A 152 -11.77 -2.65 -1.21
N ASP A 153 -10.65 -1.99 -1.50
CA ASP A 153 -9.34 -2.63 -1.61
C ASP A 153 -8.22 -1.68 -1.12
N ILE A 154 -6.96 -2.01 -1.40
CA ILE A 154 -5.81 -1.20 -0.99
C ILE A 154 -5.88 0.25 -1.52
N SER A 155 -6.54 0.46 -2.66
CA SER A 155 -6.68 1.76 -3.30
C SER A 155 -7.79 2.61 -2.70
N GLY A 156 -8.59 2.05 -1.78
CA GLY A 156 -9.71 2.73 -1.13
C GLY A 156 -11.04 2.11 -1.52
N LYS A 157 -12.07 2.95 -1.53
CA LYS A 157 -13.43 2.59 -1.92
C LYS A 157 -13.74 3.20 -3.29
N CYS A 158 -13.79 2.36 -4.32
CA CYS A 158 -13.78 2.76 -5.73
C CYS A 158 -14.91 2.11 -6.53
N LEU A 159 -15.39 2.80 -7.57
CA LEU A 159 -16.20 2.16 -8.63
C LEU A 159 -15.27 1.44 -9.62
N SER A 160 -15.55 0.16 -9.84
CA SER A 160 -14.75 -0.75 -10.65
C SER A 160 -15.56 -1.25 -11.82
N THR A 161 -15.09 -1.00 -13.04
CA THR A 161 -15.75 -1.49 -14.26
C THR A 161 -15.15 -2.82 -14.67
N TYR A 162 -15.98 -3.84 -14.72
CA TYR A 162 -15.63 -5.17 -15.20
C TYR A 162 -16.16 -5.40 -16.59
N LYS A 163 -15.34 -5.96 -17.48
CA LYS A 163 -15.71 -6.39 -18.83
C LYS A 163 -15.05 -7.72 -19.16
N VAL A 164 -15.77 -8.60 -19.85
CA VAL A 164 -15.21 -9.84 -20.39
C VAL A 164 -14.65 -9.56 -21.78
N GLN A 165 -13.38 -9.88 -22.02
CA GLN A 165 -12.71 -9.73 -23.30
C GLN A 165 -12.12 -11.09 -23.71
N GLY A 166 -12.85 -11.82 -24.56
CA GLY A 166 -12.50 -13.21 -24.88
C GLY A 166 -12.61 -14.10 -23.65
N SER A 167 -11.51 -14.75 -23.27
CA SER A 167 -11.39 -15.56 -22.05
C SER A 167 -10.86 -14.80 -20.83
N LEU A 168 -10.58 -13.50 -20.98
CA LEU A 168 -10.04 -12.66 -19.92
C LEU A 168 -11.13 -11.82 -19.29
N LEU A 169 -11.07 -11.66 -17.97
CA LEU A 169 -11.82 -10.64 -17.26
C LEU A 169 -10.94 -9.41 -17.07
N VAL A 170 -11.43 -8.26 -17.51
CA VAL A 170 -10.71 -6.99 -17.42
C VAL A 170 -11.43 -6.07 -16.45
N LYS A 171 -10.69 -5.57 -15.48
CA LYS A 171 -11.10 -4.65 -14.44
C LYS A 171 -10.44 -3.30 -14.68
N PHE A 172 -11.24 -2.23 -14.69
CA PHE A 172 -10.75 -0.87 -14.79
C PHE A 172 -11.23 -0.03 -13.60
N LYS A 173 -10.32 0.77 -13.03
CA LYS A 173 -10.59 1.71 -11.95
C LYS A 173 -10.00 3.08 -12.30
N ASN A 174 -10.84 4.11 -12.26
CA ASN A 174 -10.35 5.47 -12.17
C ASN A 174 -10.01 5.78 -10.71
N LEU A 175 -8.73 5.81 -10.36
CA LEU A 175 -8.28 5.96 -8.97
C LEU A 175 -8.52 7.37 -8.40
N ASN A 176 -8.85 8.30 -9.29
CA ASN A 176 -9.20 9.67 -8.93
C ASN A 176 -10.60 9.78 -8.32
N ASP A 177 -11.50 8.84 -8.65
CA ASP A 177 -12.87 8.80 -8.17
C ASP A 177 -13.01 7.98 -6.87
N CYS A 178 -11.91 7.40 -6.39
CA CYS A 178 -11.89 6.59 -5.18
C CYS A 178 -11.99 7.45 -3.91
N SER A 179 -12.96 7.11 -3.05
CA SER A 179 -13.02 7.63 -1.68
C SER A 179 -12.11 6.82 -0.76
N LEU A 180 -11.73 7.38 0.40
CA LEU A 180 -10.83 6.72 1.37
C LEU A 180 -9.46 6.30 0.79
N ARG A 181 -9.09 6.81 -0.39
CA ARG A 181 -7.76 6.62 -0.96
C ARG A 181 -6.75 7.34 -0.10
N SER A 182 -5.76 6.61 0.44
CA SER A 182 -4.65 7.24 1.15
C SER A 182 -3.76 7.96 0.14
N MET A 183 -4.04 9.23 -0.12
CA MET A 183 -3.08 10.12 -0.74
C MET A 183 -1.92 10.30 0.23
N ALA A 184 -0.68 10.09 -0.22
CA ALA A 184 0.46 10.60 0.52
C ALA A 184 0.20 12.09 0.77
N VAL A 185 0.40 12.54 2.01
CA VAL A 185 0.33 13.96 2.34
C VAL A 185 1.46 14.62 1.57
N THR A 186 1.20 15.02 0.32
CA THR A 186 1.98 16.08 -0.28
C THR A 186 1.77 17.28 0.63
N SER A 187 2.83 18.04 0.82
CA SER A 187 2.90 19.28 1.60
C SER A 187 1.92 20.39 1.18
N LEU A 188 0.98 20.07 0.27
CA LEU A 188 0.00 20.94 -0.33
C LEU A 188 -1.38 20.58 0.25
N GLN A 189 -1.65 21.06 1.47
CA GLN A 189 -3.04 21.21 1.91
C GLN A 189 -3.64 22.39 1.13
N SER A 190 -4.19 22.12 -0.04
CA SER A 190 -4.91 23.12 -0.82
C SER A 190 -6.40 23.09 -0.48
N VAL A 191 -7.00 24.27 -0.36
CA VAL A 191 -8.46 24.44 -0.30
C VAL A 191 -8.94 24.68 -1.72
N ALA A 192 -9.98 23.97 -2.15
CA ALA A 192 -10.62 24.24 -3.42
C ALA A 192 -11.20 25.67 -3.41
N LEU A 193 -10.74 26.52 -4.33
CA LEU A 193 -11.29 27.86 -4.48
C LEU A 193 -12.65 27.78 -5.21
N PRO A 194 -13.70 28.43 -4.71
CA PRO A 194 -14.97 28.47 -5.41
C PRO A 194 -14.82 29.18 -6.76
N ASN A 195 -15.40 28.61 -7.82
CA ASN A 195 -15.42 29.12 -9.21
C ASN A 195 -14.15 28.95 -10.07
N SER A 196 -13.15 28.17 -9.67
CA SER A 196 -12.11 27.72 -10.61
C SER A 196 -12.62 26.54 -11.45
N ALA A 197 -13.33 26.85 -12.54
CA ALA A 197 -13.65 25.87 -13.57
C ALA A 197 -12.34 25.27 -14.11
N SER A 198 -12.20 23.95 -14.02
CA SER A 198 -10.96 23.17 -14.15
C SER A 198 -10.04 23.23 -12.92
N HIS A 199 -10.33 22.40 -11.92
CA HIS A 199 -9.25 21.72 -11.23
C HIS A 199 -8.42 21.03 -12.31
N GLN A 200 -7.29 21.63 -12.69
CA GLN A 200 -6.29 20.88 -13.42
C GLN A 200 -5.93 19.73 -12.50
N GLN A 201 -6.33 18.54 -12.92
CA GLN A 201 -6.14 17.34 -12.13
C GLN A 201 -4.63 17.10 -12.05
N ILE A 202 -4.04 17.59 -10.95
CA ILE A 202 -2.61 17.60 -10.72
C ILE A 202 -2.08 16.15 -10.72
N LEU A 203 -2.90 15.20 -10.29
CA LEU A 203 -2.61 13.77 -10.32
C LEU A 203 -3.72 13.04 -11.07
N ASP A 204 -3.35 12.38 -12.16
CA ASP A 204 -4.21 11.50 -12.94
C ASP A 204 -3.79 10.05 -12.70
N SER A 205 -4.62 9.30 -11.97
CA SER A 205 -4.35 7.93 -11.53
C SER A 205 -5.38 6.94 -12.08
N GLN A 206 -4.92 5.85 -12.69
CA GLN A 206 -5.78 4.77 -13.19
C GLN A 206 -5.15 3.39 -12.96
N LEU A 207 -6.00 2.37 -12.85
CA LEU A 207 -5.61 0.96 -12.70
C LEU A 207 -6.40 0.08 -13.66
N GLU A 208 -5.71 -0.74 -14.44
CA GLU A 208 -6.29 -1.79 -15.25
C GLU A 208 -5.72 -3.15 -14.85
N CYS A 209 -6.58 -4.12 -14.55
CA CYS A 209 -6.19 -5.50 -14.27
C CYS A 209 -6.83 -6.45 -15.28
N THR A 210 -6.08 -7.47 -15.67
CA THR A 210 -6.52 -8.56 -16.54
C THR A 210 -6.35 -9.87 -15.80
N GLN A 211 -7.39 -10.71 -15.76
CA GLN A 211 -7.40 -11.97 -15.04
C GLN A 211 -7.81 -13.11 -15.98
N SER A 212 -7.09 -14.22 -15.92
CA SER A 212 -7.42 -15.48 -16.59
C SER A 212 -7.78 -16.54 -15.56
N TYR A 213 -8.73 -17.39 -15.93
CA TYR A 213 -9.26 -18.43 -15.07
C TYR A 213 -9.07 -19.81 -15.69
N LYS A 214 -8.71 -20.78 -14.84
CA LYS A 214 -8.63 -22.20 -15.21
C LYS A 214 -9.33 -23.03 -14.15
N GLY A 215 -10.40 -23.72 -14.54
CA GLY A 215 -11.19 -24.54 -13.62
C GLY A 215 -11.82 -23.75 -12.46
N GLY A 216 -12.15 -22.48 -12.67
CA GLY A 216 -12.72 -21.59 -11.63
C GLY A 216 -11.70 -21.04 -10.63
N ILE A 217 -10.40 -21.11 -10.95
CA ILE A 217 -9.31 -20.58 -10.13
C ILE A 217 -8.54 -19.56 -10.97
N ILE A 218 -8.08 -18.46 -10.36
CA ILE A 218 -7.22 -17.48 -11.03
C ILE A 218 -5.92 -18.19 -11.44
N GLU A 219 -5.66 -18.28 -12.74
CA GLU A 219 -4.41 -18.81 -13.29
C GLU A 219 -3.36 -17.70 -13.39
N MET A 220 -3.76 -16.52 -13.85
CA MET A 220 -2.90 -15.36 -13.96
C MET A 220 -3.70 -14.07 -13.76
N ALA A 221 -3.13 -13.11 -13.04
CA ALA A 221 -3.63 -11.75 -12.94
C ALA A 221 -2.50 -10.77 -13.21
N THR A 222 -2.71 -9.79 -14.08
CA THR A 222 -1.76 -8.72 -14.39
C THR A 222 -2.43 -7.37 -14.24
N CYS A 223 -1.91 -6.52 -13.38
CA CYS A 223 -2.41 -5.19 -13.08
C CYS A 223 -1.38 -4.13 -13.46
N ASN A 224 -1.82 -3.11 -14.21
CA ASN A 224 -1.06 -1.94 -14.59
C ASN A 224 -1.69 -0.70 -13.96
N GLU A 225 -0.98 -0.09 -13.01
CA GLU A 225 -1.34 1.21 -12.44
C GLU A 225 -0.47 2.31 -13.06
N SER A 226 -1.09 3.43 -13.41
CA SER A 226 -0.40 4.61 -13.90
C SER A 226 -0.81 5.81 -13.06
N ASN A 227 0.18 6.50 -12.51
CA ASN A 227 0.02 7.75 -11.75
C ASN A 227 0.79 8.86 -12.46
N VAL A 228 0.09 9.85 -12.99
CA VAL A 228 0.67 10.93 -13.78
C VAL A 228 0.49 12.25 -13.05
N PHE A 229 1.60 12.82 -12.59
CA PHE A 229 1.62 14.10 -11.90
C PHE A 229 1.94 15.23 -12.88
N ARG A 230 0.99 16.15 -13.09
CA ARG A 230 1.09 17.32 -13.97
C ARG A 230 0.75 18.61 -13.20
N PRO A 231 1.73 19.22 -12.53
CA PRO A 231 1.51 20.43 -11.73
C PRO A 231 1.37 21.70 -12.57
N PHE A 232 1.78 21.69 -13.84
CA PHE A 232 1.79 22.87 -14.71
C PHE A 232 0.79 22.73 -15.87
N SER A 233 0.03 23.79 -16.12
CA SER A 233 -1.06 23.88 -17.09
C SER A 233 -0.65 23.80 -18.56
N LYS A 234 0.63 24.03 -18.87
CA LYS A 234 1.17 24.14 -20.23
C LYS A 234 2.45 23.32 -20.34
N GLU A 235 2.52 22.42 -21.32
CA GLU A 235 3.71 21.75 -21.90
C GLU A 235 4.85 21.31 -20.96
N GLY A 236 4.61 21.27 -19.65
CA GLY A 236 5.59 20.89 -18.64
C GLY A 236 5.75 19.37 -18.60
N LYS A 237 6.99 18.91 -18.57
CA LYS A 237 7.34 17.52 -18.27
C LYS A 237 6.87 17.17 -16.85
N GLY A 238 5.79 16.40 -16.74
CA GLY A 238 5.30 15.89 -15.47
C GLY A 238 6.15 14.73 -14.93
N ALA A 239 5.76 14.16 -13.79
CA ALA A 239 6.28 12.89 -13.32
C ALA A 239 5.30 11.77 -13.65
N LYS A 240 5.80 10.58 -13.97
CA LYS A 240 4.99 9.37 -14.15
C LYS A 240 5.52 8.27 -13.24
N THR A 241 4.60 7.62 -12.54
CA THR A 241 4.86 6.39 -11.79
C THR A 241 4.02 5.28 -12.39
N GLU A 242 4.67 4.21 -12.82
CA GLU A 242 4.05 3.00 -13.35
C GLU A 242 4.25 1.86 -12.37
N ILE A 243 3.19 1.08 -12.13
CA ILE A 243 3.23 -0.10 -11.28
C ILE A 243 2.70 -1.26 -12.09
N VAL A 244 3.52 -2.29 -12.26
CA VAL A 244 3.12 -3.53 -12.93
C VAL A 244 3.16 -4.64 -11.90
N THR A 245 2.02 -5.28 -11.68
CA THR A 245 1.87 -6.38 -10.73
C THR A 245 1.36 -7.62 -11.44
N THR A 246 1.99 -8.77 -11.18
CA THR A 246 1.63 -10.07 -11.74
C THR A 246 1.48 -11.09 -10.64
N LEU A 247 0.40 -11.87 -10.69
CA LEU A 247 0.14 -13.02 -9.84
C LEU A 247 -0.12 -14.23 -10.72
N LYS A 248 0.73 -15.26 -10.66
CA LYS A 248 0.62 -16.45 -11.52
C LYS A 248 0.58 -17.73 -10.70
N LEU A 249 -0.42 -18.58 -10.92
CA LEU A 249 -0.52 -19.88 -10.28
C LEU A 249 0.63 -20.78 -10.73
N LEU A 250 1.40 -21.29 -9.77
CA LEU A 250 2.49 -22.23 -10.04
C LEU A 250 2.04 -23.67 -9.84
N LYS A 251 1.37 -23.94 -8.72
CA LYS A 251 0.93 -25.29 -8.34
C LYS A 251 -0.23 -25.27 -7.35
N MET A 252 -0.95 -26.37 -7.33
CA MET A 252 -1.98 -26.72 -6.37
C MET A 252 -1.58 -28.07 -5.74
N GLU A 253 -1.61 -28.15 -4.41
CA GLU A 253 -1.26 -29.37 -3.66
C GLU A 253 -2.17 -29.51 -2.44
N GLU A 254 -2.36 -30.73 -1.95
CA GLU A 254 -3.03 -30.94 -0.66
C GLU A 254 -2.19 -30.28 0.45
N ALA A 255 -2.83 -29.43 1.23
CA ALA A 255 -2.20 -28.78 2.36
C ALA A 255 -1.96 -29.84 3.45
N SER A 256 -0.71 -29.95 3.91
CA SER A 256 -0.43 -30.70 5.13
C SER A 256 -1.26 -30.14 6.28
N PRO A 257 -1.74 -31.00 7.21
CA PRO A 257 -2.50 -30.52 8.36
C PRO A 257 -1.65 -29.53 9.13
N MET A 258 -1.98 -28.23 9.00
CA MET A 258 -1.30 -27.20 9.75
C MET A 258 -1.71 -27.30 11.21
N PRO A 259 -0.80 -27.02 12.16
CA PRO A 259 -1.23 -26.78 13.53
C PRO A 259 -2.34 -25.74 13.48
N ARG A 260 -3.44 -25.98 14.20
CA ARG A 260 -4.46 -24.93 14.40
C ARG A 260 -3.71 -23.74 14.97
N VAL A 261 -3.47 -22.72 14.14
CA VAL A 261 -2.94 -21.46 14.63
C VAL A 261 -4.10 -20.86 15.40
N GLU A 262 -4.19 -21.18 16.69
CA GLU A 262 -4.99 -20.43 17.65
C GLU A 262 -4.37 -19.03 17.72
N GLN A 263 -4.67 -18.20 16.72
CA GLN A 263 -4.43 -16.77 16.82
C GLN A 263 -5.32 -16.29 17.96
N LYS A 264 -4.69 -16.11 19.13
CA LYS A 264 -5.29 -15.39 20.24
C LYS A 264 -5.66 -14.00 19.71
N THR A 265 -6.97 -13.76 19.61
CA THR A 265 -7.58 -12.46 19.27
C THR A 265 -6.96 -11.78 18.05
N SER A 266 -7.33 -12.23 16.85
CA SER A 266 -7.05 -11.42 15.65
C SER A 266 -8.00 -10.22 15.60
N GLN A 267 -7.45 -9.02 15.43
CA GLN A 267 -8.26 -7.84 15.16
C GLN A 267 -8.90 -7.95 13.76
N HIS A 268 -10.21 -7.75 13.64
CA HIS A 268 -10.87 -7.65 12.34
C HIS A 268 -10.49 -6.33 11.65
N SER A 269 -10.18 -6.40 10.36
CA SER A 269 -9.81 -5.26 9.51
C SER A 269 -10.35 -5.47 8.09
N THR A 270 -10.22 -4.45 7.24
CA THR A 270 -10.53 -4.52 5.81
C THR A 270 -9.25 -4.48 4.97
N LEU A 271 -9.41 -4.51 3.64
CA LEU A 271 -8.32 -4.32 2.68
C LEU A 271 -7.86 -2.86 2.51
N LEU A 272 -8.51 -1.89 3.17
CA LEU A 272 -8.13 -0.48 3.09
C LEU A 272 -6.67 -0.26 3.53
N PHE A 273 -5.96 0.60 2.81
CA PHE A 273 -4.63 1.03 3.22
C PHE A 273 -4.69 1.70 4.60
N GLU A 274 -3.77 1.28 5.47
CA GLU A 274 -3.61 1.88 6.78
C GLU A 274 -2.28 2.61 6.85
N ARG A 275 -2.31 3.89 7.21
CA ARG A 275 -1.08 4.65 7.42
C ARG A 275 -0.36 4.13 8.66
N GLU A 276 0.95 4.04 8.61
CA GLU A 276 1.74 3.77 9.81
C GLU A 276 1.38 4.82 10.87
N SER A 277 0.75 4.37 11.96
CA SER A 277 0.49 5.25 13.08
C SER A 277 1.83 5.47 13.78
N GLY A 278 2.22 6.74 13.97
CA GLY A 278 3.45 7.15 14.68
C GLY A 278 3.48 6.76 16.17
N LYS A 279 2.71 5.75 16.59
CA LYS A 279 2.57 5.27 17.97
C LYS A 279 3.67 4.28 18.39
N GLY A 280 4.65 3.99 17.54
CA GLY A 280 5.74 3.06 17.87
C GLY A 280 7.05 3.31 17.14
N LYS A 281 7.00 3.84 15.92
CA LYS A 281 8.15 4.58 15.38
C LYS A 281 8.08 5.95 16.01
N LYS A 282 9.15 6.39 16.68
CA LYS A 282 9.44 7.82 16.70
C LYS A 282 9.26 8.23 15.25
N THR A 283 8.18 8.98 14.93
CA THR A 283 8.26 9.94 13.84
C THR A 283 9.65 10.51 13.98
N ARG A 284 10.45 10.57 12.91
CA ARG A 284 11.70 11.30 12.97
C ARG A 284 11.27 12.75 13.22
N TYR A 285 10.91 13.05 14.46
CA TYR A 285 10.69 14.36 15.00
C TYR A 285 12.05 14.96 14.75
N SER A 286 12.12 15.81 13.74
CA SER A 286 13.33 16.56 13.52
C SER A 286 13.67 17.17 14.87
N SER A 287 14.85 16.86 15.38
CA SER A 287 15.17 17.30 16.73
C SER A 287 15.18 18.83 16.73
N ALA A 288 14.88 19.44 17.86
CA ALA A 288 15.02 20.90 17.97
C ALA A 288 16.43 21.36 17.57
N GLU A 289 17.44 20.49 17.72
CA GLU A 289 18.81 20.72 17.25
C GLU A 289 18.93 20.70 15.73
N GLN A 290 18.34 19.73 15.03
CA GLN A 290 18.32 19.67 13.57
C GLN A 290 17.69 20.93 12.96
N VAL A 291 16.56 21.37 13.54
CA VAL A 291 15.87 22.59 13.09
C VAL A 291 16.72 23.84 13.35
N THR A 292 17.40 23.90 14.51
CA THR A 292 18.29 25.02 14.85
C THR A 292 19.50 25.06 13.91
N ASP A 293 20.05 23.91 13.55
CA ASP A 293 21.20 23.82 12.64
C ASP A 293 20.80 24.23 11.20
N ALA A 294 19.65 23.77 10.71
CA ALA A 294 19.11 24.18 9.42
C ALA A 294 18.91 25.71 9.33
N VAL A 295 18.35 26.33 10.39
CA VAL A 295 18.23 27.79 10.46
C VAL A 295 19.60 28.46 10.48
N ARG A 296 20.56 27.95 11.26
CA ARG A 296 21.91 28.50 11.32
C ARG A 296 22.59 28.48 9.95
N GLN A 297 22.49 27.36 9.22
CA GLN A 297 23.04 27.26 7.86
C GLN A 297 22.39 28.30 6.94
N LEU A 298 21.07 28.42 6.97
CA LEU A 298 20.34 29.43 6.19
C LEU A 298 20.74 30.87 6.54
N CYS A 299 21.00 31.17 7.82
CA CYS A 299 21.48 32.49 8.23
C CYS A 299 22.91 32.79 7.72
N LEU A 300 23.73 31.76 7.48
CA LEU A 300 25.10 31.89 6.99
C LEU A 300 25.17 31.96 5.46
N THR A 301 24.21 31.35 4.76
CA THR A 301 24.14 31.38 3.30
C THR A 301 23.84 32.80 2.81
N LYS A 302 24.74 33.38 2.01
CA LYS A 302 24.55 34.69 1.41
C LYS A 302 23.94 34.57 0.02
N GLY A 303 22.73 35.11 -0.15
CA GLY A 303 22.04 35.19 -1.44
C GLY A 303 21.07 34.04 -1.71
N MET A 304 20.23 34.21 -2.73
CA MET A 304 19.25 33.19 -3.15
C MET A 304 19.89 32.24 -4.17
N THR A 305 20.37 31.09 -3.68
CA THR A 305 20.90 29.98 -4.49
C THR A 305 19.98 28.76 -4.41
N PHE A 306 20.15 27.78 -5.31
CA PHE A 306 19.45 26.50 -5.21
C PHE A 306 19.71 25.79 -3.88
N GLU A 307 20.91 25.89 -3.34
CA GLU A 307 21.28 25.36 -2.02
C GLU A 307 20.48 26.04 -0.89
N SER A 308 20.34 27.38 -0.92
CA SER A 308 19.50 28.09 0.07
C SER A 308 18.02 27.68 -0.02
N ALA A 309 17.52 27.38 -1.23
CA ALA A 309 16.16 26.91 -1.43
C ALA A 309 15.95 25.48 -0.91
N ASP A 310 16.93 24.59 -1.11
CA ASP A 310 16.90 23.22 -0.60
C ASP A 310 16.98 23.17 0.94
N LEU A 311 17.87 23.97 1.53
CA LEU A 311 17.97 24.15 2.98
C LEU A 311 16.65 24.70 3.58
N PHE A 312 16.02 25.65 2.89
CA PHE A 312 14.73 26.20 3.33
C PHE A 312 13.61 25.16 3.25
N MET A 313 13.56 24.37 2.18
CA MET A 313 12.59 23.29 2.05
C MET A 313 12.78 22.23 3.13
N SER A 314 14.02 21.85 3.42
CA SER A 314 14.37 20.93 4.51
C SER A 314 13.89 21.47 5.87
N LEU A 315 14.15 22.74 6.16
CA LEU A 315 13.64 23.41 7.37
C LEU A 315 12.11 23.35 7.47
N VAL A 316 11.39 23.58 6.37
CA VAL A 316 9.91 23.51 6.36
C VAL A 316 9.42 22.10 6.70
N PHE A 317 10.05 21.05 6.16
CA PHE A 317 9.72 19.67 6.51
C PHE A 317 10.02 19.36 7.98
N ASP A 318 11.15 19.85 8.48
CA ASP A 318 11.55 19.65 9.88
C ASP A 318 10.60 20.33 10.86
N LEU A 319 10.22 21.58 10.59
CA LEU A 319 9.26 22.32 11.41
C LEU A 319 7.88 21.66 11.44
N ARG A 320 7.42 21.09 10.31
CA ARG A 320 6.15 20.35 10.24
C ARG A 320 6.18 19.04 11.02
N GLY A 321 7.36 18.47 11.24
CA GLY A 321 7.55 17.30 12.09
C GLY A 321 7.44 17.59 13.58
N LEU A 322 7.54 18.85 14.02
CA LEU A 322 7.52 19.23 15.43
C LEU A 322 6.11 19.34 16.01
N SER A 323 5.99 19.03 17.31
CA SER A 323 4.77 19.31 18.07
C SER A 323 4.64 20.81 18.36
N LEU A 324 3.42 21.27 18.65
CA LEU A 324 3.19 22.66 19.04
C LEU A 324 4.04 23.09 20.25
N GLY A 325 4.25 22.20 21.22
CA GLY A 325 5.12 22.45 22.38
C GLY A 325 6.57 22.66 21.95
N ALA A 326 7.10 21.76 21.13
CA ALA A 326 8.47 21.86 20.63
C ALA A 326 8.69 23.11 19.76
N LEU A 327 7.70 23.52 18.96
CA LEU A 327 7.75 24.76 18.18
C LEU A 327 7.81 26.01 19.08
N ARG A 328 7.01 26.03 20.17
CA ARG A 328 7.06 27.13 21.15
C ARG A 328 8.41 27.20 21.85
N ASP A 329 8.95 26.06 22.28
CA ASP A 329 10.26 26.00 22.93
C ASP A 329 11.38 26.46 21.98
N LEU A 330 11.32 26.05 20.71
CA LEU A 330 12.27 26.47 19.68
C LEU A 330 12.22 27.99 19.44
N TRP A 331 11.02 28.57 19.34
CA TRP A 331 10.82 30.00 19.14
C TRP A 331 11.41 30.86 20.27
N GLN A 332 11.36 30.36 21.50
CA GLN A 332 11.92 31.05 22.67
C GLN A 332 13.46 30.96 22.74
N ARG A 333 14.11 30.06 21.99
CA ARG A 333 15.57 29.92 22.00
C ARG A 333 16.21 31.07 21.21
N ALA A 334 17.09 31.83 21.87
CA ALA A 334 17.86 32.91 21.23
C ALA A 334 18.72 32.45 20.03
N LEU A 335 19.09 31.16 19.99
CA LEU A 335 19.87 30.52 18.92
C LEU A 335 19.08 30.29 17.61
N PHE A 336 17.74 30.38 17.65
CA PHE A 336 16.90 30.26 16.46
C PHE A 336 16.86 31.57 15.63
N LYS A 337 17.40 32.67 16.17
CA LYS A 337 17.41 33.97 15.48
C LYS A 337 18.73 34.15 14.73
N CYS A 338 18.67 34.49 13.43
CA CYS A 338 19.87 34.95 12.72
C CYS A 338 20.46 36.15 13.46
N ARG A 339 21.76 36.10 13.75
CA ARG A 339 22.41 37.02 14.70
C ARG A 339 22.58 38.47 14.22
N ASP A 340 22.00 38.85 13.08
CA ASP A 340 22.23 40.16 12.45
C ASP A 340 20.97 41.01 12.25
N ASN A 341 19.85 40.71 12.91
CA ASN A 341 18.68 41.62 12.92
C ASN A 341 18.16 41.82 14.34
N TRP A 342 18.83 42.68 15.11
CA TRP A 342 18.24 43.37 16.26
C TRP A 342 18.37 44.87 16.02
#